data_AF-A0A6P4A6A5-F1
#
_entry.id   AF-A0A6P4A6A5-F1
#
_cell.length_a   1.000
_cell.length_b   1.000
_cell.length_c   1.000
_cell.angle_alpha   90.00
_cell.angle_beta   90.00
_cell.angle_gamma   90.00
#
_symmetry.space_group_name_H-M   'P 1'
#
loop_
_entity.id
_entity.type
_entity.pdbx_description
1 polymer ?
#
loop_
_entity_poly.entity_id
_entity_poly.type
_entity_poly.pdbx_seq_one_letter_code
_entity_poly.pdbx_strand_id
1 'polypeptide(L)'
;MYNLPTLSEVVALVVGDFETTPADRDIIGETQTRELKRINKLNASYLGLQYPLLFPYGQDGYREDVPLKQLDTKSFARRKRLSMKEIFAYRLQERENESSNILFSKRLFQQLSVDAYMMVKSSRLSYLCTNKKELRSEMYGGLAKAILRGETDAS
;
A
#
# COMPACT_ATOMS: atom_id res chain seq x y z
N MET A 1 29.54 32.75 -9.64
CA MET A 1 29.23 31.65 -8.70
C MET A 1 27.74 31.38 -8.76
N TYR A 2 27.32 30.23 -9.28
CA TYR A 2 25.93 29.79 -9.17
C TYR A 2 25.99 28.29 -8.92
N ASN A 3 25.72 27.88 -7.69
CA ASN A 3 25.67 26.48 -7.31
C ASN A 3 24.44 25.86 -7.96
N LEU A 4 24.65 25.05 -9.00
CA LEU A 4 23.62 24.11 -9.44
C LEU A 4 23.32 23.15 -8.28
N PRO A 5 22.05 22.81 -8.02
CA PRO A 5 21.72 21.85 -6.98
C PRO A 5 22.19 20.45 -7.42
N THR A 6 23.30 20.00 -6.86
CA THR A 6 23.81 18.63 -6.98
C THR A 6 23.01 17.71 -6.06
N LEU A 7 21.72 17.52 -6.35
CA LEU A 7 20.96 16.43 -5.77
C LEU A 7 20.48 15.55 -6.92
N SER A 8 21.05 14.35 -6.97
CA SER A 8 20.65 13.27 -7.85
C SER A 8 19.25 12.79 -7.44
N GLU A 9 18.22 13.55 -7.79
CA GLU A 9 16.86 13.04 -7.79
C GLU A 9 16.72 12.12 -9.02
N VAL A 10 16.91 10.82 -8.79
CA VAL A 10 16.73 9.81 -9.83
C VAL A 10 15.23 9.71 -10.12
N VAL A 11 14.76 10.51 -11.07
CA VAL A 11 13.43 10.36 -11.65
C VAL A 11 13.48 9.15 -12.58
N ALA A 12 12.87 8.05 -12.16
CA ALA A 12 12.67 6.89 -13.02
C ALA A 12 11.69 7.27 -14.15
N LEU A 13 12.23 7.55 -15.33
CA LEU A 13 11.45 7.72 -16.56
C LEU A 13 11.10 6.32 -17.07
N VAL A 14 9.86 5.89 -16.86
CA VAL A 14 9.34 4.66 -17.47
C VAL A 14 8.92 5.01 -18.89
N VAL A 15 9.80 4.76 -19.86
CA VAL A 15 9.48 4.78 -21.30
C VAL A 15 9.18 3.34 -21.72
N GLY A 16 7.92 3.06 -21.99
CA GLY A 16 7.45 1.78 -22.51
C GLY A 16 5.96 1.90 -22.84
N ASP A 17 5.59 1.43 -24.03
CA ASP A 17 4.21 1.41 -24.49
C ASP A 17 3.31 0.70 -23.46
N PHE A 18 2.24 1.38 -23.06
CA PHE A 18 1.31 0.96 -22.00
C PHE A 18 0.36 -0.16 -22.45
N GLU A 19 0.87 -1.21 -23.09
CA GLU A 19 0.28 -2.54 -22.99
C GLU A 19 0.79 -3.24 -21.72
N THR A 20 1.12 -2.48 -20.67
CA THR A 20 1.09 -2.97 -19.30
C THR A 20 -0.35 -3.25 -18.93
N THR A 21 -0.86 -4.41 -19.33
CA THR A 21 -1.68 -5.14 -18.36
C THR A 21 -0.76 -5.28 -17.14
N PRO A 22 -1.06 -4.64 -15.99
CA PRO A 22 -0.35 -5.02 -14.79
C PRO A 22 -0.51 -6.54 -14.71
N ALA A 23 0.58 -7.28 -14.57
CA ALA A 23 0.52 -8.70 -14.22
C ALA A 23 -0.11 -8.78 -12.83
N ASP A 24 -1.41 -8.57 -12.79
CA ASP A 24 -2.17 -8.32 -11.59
C ASP A 24 -2.55 -9.68 -11.08
N ARG A 25 -1.64 -10.27 -10.29
CA ARG A 25 -1.89 -11.57 -9.66
C ARG A 25 -3.23 -11.50 -8.94
N ASP A 26 -4.14 -12.30 -9.42
CA ASP A 26 -5.49 -12.40 -8.97
C ASP A 26 -5.82 -13.88 -8.76
N ILE A 27 -6.72 -14.14 -7.83
CA ILE A 27 -7.24 -15.47 -7.59
C ILE A 27 -8.67 -15.45 -8.11
N ILE A 28 -8.98 -16.32 -9.05
CA ILE A 28 -10.35 -16.51 -9.53
C ILE A 28 -10.90 -17.73 -8.80
N GLY A 29 -11.91 -17.49 -7.96
CA GLY A 29 -12.64 -18.56 -7.26
C GLY A 29 -14.05 -18.67 -7.81
N GLU A 30 -14.54 -19.90 -7.95
CA GLU A 30 -15.96 -20.17 -8.19
C GLU A 30 -16.68 -20.23 -6.84
N THR A 31 -17.77 -19.48 -6.71
CA THR A 31 -18.64 -19.55 -5.52
C THR A 31 -19.54 -20.78 -5.58
N GLN A 32 -20.16 -21.15 -4.44
CA GLN A 32 -21.18 -22.21 -4.40
C GLN A 32 -22.39 -21.91 -5.31
N THR A 33 -22.57 -20.65 -5.70
CA THR A 33 -23.59 -20.18 -6.66
C THR A 33 -23.17 -20.31 -8.13
N ARG A 34 -22.00 -20.93 -8.41
CA ARG A 34 -21.39 -21.05 -9.75
C ARG A 34 -21.02 -19.72 -10.42
N GLU A 35 -20.80 -18.68 -9.63
CA GLU A 35 -20.32 -17.39 -10.12
C GLU A 35 -18.81 -17.28 -9.97
N LEU A 36 -18.14 -16.76 -10.99
CA LEU A 36 -16.70 -16.50 -10.94
C LEU A 36 -16.44 -15.18 -10.22
N LYS A 37 -15.76 -15.24 -9.08
CA LYS A 37 -15.34 -14.07 -8.33
C LYS A 37 -13.84 -13.88 -8.44
N ARG A 38 -13.45 -12.72 -8.97
CA ARG A 38 -12.05 -12.29 -9.07
C ARG A 38 -11.63 -11.62 -7.75
N ILE A 39 -10.55 -12.11 -7.16
CA ILE A 39 -9.98 -11.62 -5.91
C ILE A 39 -8.61 -11.02 -6.21
N ASN A 40 -8.48 -9.70 -6.06
CA ASN A 40 -7.22 -8.97 -6.25
C ASN A 40 -6.33 -9.06 -4.99
N LYS A 41 -5.02 -8.82 -5.13
CA LYS A 41 -4.03 -8.63 -4.05
C LYS A 41 -4.48 -7.68 -2.94
N LEU A 42 -5.27 -6.66 -3.25
CA LEU A 42 -5.76 -5.69 -2.25
C LEU A 42 -6.96 -6.21 -1.43
N ASN A 43 -7.48 -7.39 -1.76
CA ASN A 43 -8.58 -8.01 -1.03
C ASN A 43 -8.09 -8.70 0.26
N ALA A 44 -8.88 -8.63 1.32
CA ALA A 44 -8.60 -9.29 2.59
C ALA A 44 -8.35 -10.79 2.45
N SER A 45 -9.15 -11.48 1.64
CA SER A 45 -9.06 -12.93 1.52
C SER A 45 -7.89 -13.41 0.66
N TYR A 46 -7.16 -12.50 -0.01
CA TYR A 46 -6.08 -12.85 -0.95
C TYR A 46 -4.99 -13.68 -0.29
N LEU A 47 -4.47 -13.25 0.87
CA LEU A 47 -3.38 -13.94 1.56
C LEU A 47 -3.79 -15.31 2.08
N GLY A 48 -5.01 -15.43 2.59
CA GLY A 48 -5.55 -16.71 3.08
C GLY A 48 -5.69 -17.73 1.96
N LEU A 49 -6.11 -17.28 0.77
CA LEU A 49 -6.25 -18.13 -0.40
C LEU A 49 -4.91 -18.47 -1.06
N GLN A 50 -3.95 -17.54 -1.06
CA GLN A 50 -2.62 -17.76 -1.61
C GLN A 50 -1.75 -18.67 -0.71
N TYR A 51 -1.92 -18.57 0.61
CA TYR A 51 -1.13 -19.28 1.61
C TYR A 51 -1.98 -20.08 2.61
N PRO A 52 -2.78 -21.09 2.18
CA PRO A 52 -3.66 -21.83 3.09
C PRO A 52 -2.92 -22.50 4.26
N LEU A 53 -1.66 -22.92 4.04
CA LEU A 53 -0.82 -23.52 5.08
C LEU A 53 -0.41 -22.53 6.18
N LEU A 54 -0.31 -21.24 5.86
CA LEU A 54 -0.02 -20.20 6.85
C LEU A 54 -1.29 -19.72 7.56
N PHE A 55 -2.43 -19.83 6.88
CA PHE A 55 -3.73 -19.35 7.33
C PHE A 55 -4.76 -20.49 7.36
N PRO A 56 -4.54 -21.55 8.16
CA PRO A 56 -5.40 -22.74 8.17
C PRO A 56 -6.86 -22.43 8.56
N TYR A 57 -7.07 -21.34 9.31
CA TYR A 57 -8.40 -20.87 9.72
C TYR A 57 -9.00 -19.83 8.76
N GLY A 58 -8.40 -19.60 7.58
CA GLY A 58 -8.91 -18.63 6.61
C GLY A 58 -8.88 -17.19 7.13
N GLN A 59 -7.83 -16.82 7.87
CA GLN A 59 -7.72 -15.51 8.49
C GLN A 59 -7.71 -14.39 7.44
N ASP A 60 -8.66 -13.46 7.54
CA ASP A 60 -8.76 -12.29 6.67
C ASP A 60 -7.50 -11.41 6.79
N GLY A 61 -6.91 -11.00 5.67
CA GLY A 61 -5.74 -10.14 5.55
C GLY A 61 -6.01 -8.65 5.85
N TYR A 62 -5.52 -7.76 4.98
CA TYR A 62 -5.74 -6.32 5.13
C TYR A 62 -7.11 -5.90 4.61
N ARG A 63 -7.80 -5.04 5.36
CA ARG A 63 -8.96 -4.28 4.88
C ARG A 63 -8.76 -2.80 5.16
N GLU A 64 -9.24 -1.95 4.27
CA GLU A 64 -9.15 -0.49 4.44
C GLU A 64 -10.03 0.01 5.60
N ASP A 65 -11.03 -0.77 6.04
CA ASP A 65 -11.98 -0.42 7.09
C ASP A 65 -11.50 -0.71 8.52
N VAL A 66 -10.30 -1.26 8.72
CA VAL A 66 -9.84 -1.61 10.07
C VAL A 66 -9.52 -0.35 10.90
N PRO A 67 -10.23 -0.12 12.02
CA PRO A 67 -9.99 1.03 12.87
C PRO A 67 -8.69 0.87 13.65
N LEU A 68 -7.96 1.97 13.83
CA LEU A 68 -6.84 2.02 14.78
C LEU A 68 -7.40 1.99 16.20
N LYS A 69 -7.02 0.99 17.00
CA LYS A 69 -7.35 0.95 18.42
C LYS A 69 -6.62 2.10 19.14
N GLN A 70 -7.37 3.11 19.56
CA GLN A 70 -6.84 4.19 20.38
C GLN A 70 -6.61 3.64 21.79
N LEU A 71 -5.35 3.57 22.22
CA LEU A 71 -5.01 3.42 23.64
C LEU A 71 -5.27 4.78 24.30
N ASP A 72 -5.81 4.80 25.51
CA ASP A 72 -6.33 5.96 26.28
C ASP A 72 -5.33 7.10 26.57
N THR A 73 -4.22 7.17 25.85
CA THR A 73 -3.33 8.32 25.84
C THR A 73 -3.95 9.39 24.94
N LYS A 74 -4.20 10.57 25.51
CA LYS A 74 -4.73 11.82 24.93
C LYS A 74 -4.02 12.30 23.64
N SER A 75 -3.95 11.45 22.63
CA SER A 75 -3.37 11.73 21.34
C SER A 75 -4.54 11.97 20.38
N PHE A 76 -4.66 13.21 19.92
CA PHE A 76 -5.48 13.56 18.78
C PHE A 76 -4.86 12.93 17.53
N ALA A 77 -4.87 11.60 17.43
CA ALA A 77 -4.37 10.90 16.27
C ALA A 77 -5.29 11.25 15.10
N ARG A 78 -4.81 12.13 14.20
CA ARG A 78 -5.50 12.52 12.96
C ARG A 78 -5.89 11.31 12.09
N ARG A 79 -5.25 10.16 12.31
CA ARG A 79 -5.44 8.92 11.55
C ARG A 79 -6.36 7.95 12.30
N LYS A 80 -7.52 7.64 11.70
CA LYS A 80 -8.54 6.75 12.27
C LYS A 80 -8.41 5.28 11.83
N ARG A 81 -7.59 4.99 10.83
CA ARG A 81 -7.49 3.67 10.16
C ARG A 81 -6.07 3.14 10.18
N LEU A 82 -5.95 1.81 10.23
CA LEU A 82 -4.67 1.11 10.14
C LEU A 82 -4.13 1.11 8.70
N SER A 83 -2.82 1.31 8.59
CA SER A 83 -2.07 1.09 7.36
C SER A 83 -1.87 -0.41 7.12
N MET A 84 -1.83 -0.81 5.85
CA MET A 84 -1.45 -2.15 5.45
C MET A 84 -0.08 -2.56 6.02
N LYS A 85 0.87 -1.62 6.09
CA LYS A 85 2.19 -1.86 6.71
C LYS A 85 2.07 -2.20 8.20
N GLU A 86 1.18 -1.51 8.93
CA GLU A 86 0.99 -1.71 10.37
C GLU A 86 0.38 -3.09 10.65
N ILE A 87 -0.57 -3.53 9.81
CA ILE A 87 -1.15 -4.88 9.92
C ILE A 87 -0.11 -5.96 9.61
N PHE A 88 0.74 -5.78 8.59
CA PHE A 88 1.81 -6.74 8.33
C PHE A 88 2.85 -6.77 9.46
N ALA A 89 3.27 -5.61 9.97
CA ALA A 89 4.18 -5.54 11.11
C ALA A 89 3.59 -6.22 12.35
N TYR A 90 2.30 -6.02 12.62
CA TYR A 90 1.57 -6.68 13.70
C TYR A 90 1.59 -8.21 13.55
N ARG A 91 1.40 -8.74 12.33
CA ARG A 91 1.41 -10.19 12.06
C ARG A 91 2.78 -10.83 12.12
N LEU A 92 3.83 -10.06 11.82
CA LEU A 92 5.21 -10.54 11.86
C LEU A 92 5.84 -10.43 13.25
N GLN A 93 5.19 -9.73 14.17
CA GLN A 93 5.67 -9.59 15.53
C GLN A 93 5.48 -10.91 16.28
N GLU A 94 6.57 -11.46 16.82
CA GLU A 94 6.53 -12.61 17.73
C GLU A 94 5.89 -12.23 19.07
N ARG A 95 5.03 -13.11 19.61
CA ARG A 95 4.30 -12.89 20.87
C ARG A 95 4.19 -14.20 21.63
N GLU A 96 4.35 -14.13 22.94
CA GLU A 96 4.36 -15.32 23.82
C GLU A 96 3.01 -16.07 23.83
N ASN A 97 1.89 -15.36 23.62
CA ASN A 97 0.54 -15.93 23.63
C ASN A 97 0.01 -16.38 22.24
N GLU A 98 0.82 -16.31 21.18
CA GLU A 98 0.39 -16.66 19.82
C GLU A 98 1.45 -17.52 19.11
N SER A 99 1.01 -18.57 18.41
CA SER A 99 1.93 -19.42 17.65
C SER A 99 2.49 -18.64 16.46
N SER A 100 3.81 -18.42 16.43
CA SER A 100 4.53 -17.77 15.32
C SER A 100 4.65 -18.63 14.05
N ASN A 101 3.56 -19.29 13.62
CA ASN A 101 3.54 -20.21 12.47
C ASN A 101 4.06 -19.54 11.19
N ILE A 102 3.74 -18.25 11.01
CA ILE A 102 4.22 -17.45 9.88
C ILE A 102 5.75 -17.37 9.88
N LEU A 103 6.38 -17.08 11.03
CA LEU A 103 7.83 -16.91 11.14
C LEU A 103 8.60 -18.23 10.93
N PHE A 104 8.02 -19.36 11.33
CA PHE A 104 8.66 -20.68 11.21
C PHE A 104 8.49 -21.35 9.84
N SER A 105 7.76 -20.73 8.92
CA SER A 105 7.42 -21.32 7.62
C SER A 105 8.53 -21.26 6.55
N LYS A 106 9.75 -20.88 6.93
CA LYS A 106 10.97 -20.90 6.11
C LYS A 106 10.80 -20.24 4.72
N ARG A 107 10.77 -21.02 3.64
CA ARG A 107 10.67 -20.52 2.27
C ARG A 107 9.33 -19.81 2.02
N LEU A 108 8.26 -20.27 2.67
CA LEU A 108 6.94 -19.68 2.55
C LEU A 108 6.88 -18.29 3.20
N PHE A 109 7.60 -18.10 4.32
CA PHE A 109 7.79 -16.80 4.97
C PHE A 109 8.50 -15.79 4.04
N GLN A 110 9.53 -16.22 3.31
CA GLN A 110 10.23 -15.37 2.36
C GLN A 110 9.29 -14.89 1.24
N GLN A 111 8.47 -15.80 0.70
CA GLN A 111 7.47 -15.46 -0.32
C GLN A 111 6.43 -14.49 0.23
N LEU A 112 5.89 -14.77 1.43
CA LEU A 112 4.94 -13.89 2.10
C LEU A 112 5.53 -12.50 2.33
N SER A 113 6.80 -12.41 2.73
CA SER A 113 7.45 -11.13 3.00
C SER A 113 7.59 -10.27 1.74
N VAL A 114 7.98 -10.89 0.62
CA VAL A 114 8.05 -10.20 -0.69
C VAL A 114 6.66 -9.77 -1.14
N ASP A 115 5.66 -10.65 -1.01
CA ASP A 115 4.29 -10.33 -1.40
C ASP A 115 3.68 -9.23 -0.53
N ALA A 116 3.93 -9.24 0.79
CA ALA A 116 3.51 -8.18 1.71
C ALA A 116 4.11 -6.82 1.31
N TYR A 117 5.40 -6.78 0.95
CA TYR A 117 6.04 -5.57 0.43
C TYR A 117 5.37 -5.08 -0.86
N MET A 118 5.11 -5.99 -1.79
CA MET A 118 4.44 -5.68 -3.05
C MET A 118 3.01 -5.18 -2.85
N MET A 119 2.25 -5.76 -1.90
CA MET A 119 0.91 -5.30 -1.54
C MET A 119 0.93 -3.88 -0.97
N VAL A 120 1.86 -3.57 -0.04
CA VAL A 120 2.01 -2.22 0.52
C VAL A 120 2.38 -1.22 -0.57
N LYS A 121 3.28 -1.57 -1.49
CA LYS A 121 3.65 -0.72 -2.63
C LYS A 121 2.49 -0.52 -3.60
N SER A 122 1.75 -1.58 -3.91
CA SER A 122 0.57 -1.54 -4.78
C SER A 122 -0.52 -0.63 -4.20
N SER A 123 -0.83 -0.78 -2.90
CA SER A 123 -1.77 0.09 -2.19
C SER A 123 -1.36 1.57 -2.27
N ARG A 124 -0.07 1.88 -2.05
CA ARG A 124 0.46 3.25 -2.18
C ARG A 124 0.38 3.77 -3.62
N LEU A 125 0.70 2.94 -4.61
CA LEU A 125 0.62 3.30 -6.01
C LEU A 125 -0.84 3.56 -6.44
N SER A 126 -1.76 2.72 -6.01
CA SER A 126 -3.20 2.88 -6.25
C SER A 126 -3.73 4.20 -5.68
N TYR A 127 -3.31 4.54 -4.45
CA TYR A 127 -3.63 5.83 -3.83
C TYR A 127 -3.07 7.01 -4.65
N LEU A 128 -1.81 6.94 -5.07
CA LEU A 128 -1.21 8.00 -5.90
C LEU A 128 -1.92 8.13 -7.25
N CYS A 129 -2.24 7.03 -7.93
CA CYS A 129 -2.93 7.06 -9.21
C CYS A 129 -4.33 7.68 -9.10
N THR A 130 -5.09 7.33 -8.06
CA THR A 130 -6.43 7.87 -7.82
C THR A 130 -6.39 9.37 -7.51
N ASN A 131 -5.45 9.80 -6.68
CA ASN A 131 -5.34 11.20 -6.25
C ASN A 131 -4.47 12.06 -7.18
N LYS A 132 -3.89 11.49 -8.23
CA LYS A 132 -3.02 12.20 -9.18
C LYS A 132 -3.73 13.37 -9.87
N LYS A 133 -5.04 13.26 -10.11
CA LYS A 133 -5.84 14.33 -10.71
C LYS A 133 -5.96 15.53 -9.77
N GLU A 134 -6.23 15.26 -8.51
CA GLU A 134 -6.38 16.27 -7.45
C GLU A 134 -5.03 16.94 -7.15
N LEU A 135 -3.97 16.14 -6.95
CA LEU A 135 -2.60 16.63 -6.74
C LEU A 135 -2.11 17.51 -7.90
N ARG A 136 -2.45 17.15 -9.15
CA ARG A 136 -2.12 17.98 -10.32
C ARG A 136 -2.88 19.30 -10.30
N SER A 137 -4.18 19.27 -10.02
CA SER A 137 -4.98 20.51 -9.93
C SER A 137 -4.52 21.42 -8.80
N GLU A 138 -4.09 20.85 -7.67
CA GLU A 138 -3.54 21.58 -6.54
C GLU A 138 -2.19 22.22 -6.90
N MET A 139 -1.30 21.50 -7.59
CA MET A 139 -0.03 22.06 -8.07
C MET A 139 -0.25 23.23 -9.04
N TYR A 140 -1.14 23.09 -10.01
CA TYR A 140 -1.45 24.19 -10.94
C TYR A 140 -2.10 25.38 -10.22
N GLY A 141 -2.99 25.11 -9.26
CA GLY A 141 -3.59 26.15 -8.42
C GLY A 141 -2.57 26.86 -7.53
N GLY A 142 -1.61 26.13 -6.97
CA GLY A 142 -0.50 26.68 -6.18
C GLY A 142 0.43 27.55 -7.04
N LEU A 143 0.80 27.07 -8.23
CA LEU A 143 1.62 27.81 -9.19
C LEU A 143 0.91 29.09 -9.66
N ALA A 144 -0.38 28.99 -10.03
CA ALA A 144 -1.16 30.15 -10.44
C ALA A 144 -1.28 31.17 -9.31
N LYS A 145 -1.49 30.74 -8.07
CA LYS A 145 -1.51 31.62 -6.90
C LYS A 145 -0.15 32.25 -6.61
N ALA A 146 0.95 31.53 -6.80
CA ALA A 146 2.31 32.06 -6.62
C ALA A 146 2.65 33.12 -7.68
N ILE A 147 2.28 32.88 -8.94
CA ILE A 147 2.41 33.85 -10.03
C ILE A 147 1.56 35.10 -9.75
N LEU A 148 0.31 34.92 -9.31
CA LEU A 148 -0.59 36.02 -8.94
C LEU A 148 -0.12 36.79 -7.70
N ARG A 149 0.60 36.14 -6.78
CA ARG A 149 1.19 36.78 -5.60
C ARG A 149 2.42 37.63 -5.92
N GLY A 150 2.96 37.53 -7.14
CA GLY A 150 4.03 38.40 -7.60
C GLY A 150 5.27 38.35 -6.71
N GLU A 151 5.78 37.14 -6.37
CA GLU A 151 7.12 37.01 -5.80
C GLU A 151 8.17 37.30 -6.90
N THR A 152 8.26 38.58 -7.26
CA THR A 152 9.32 39.23 -8.03
C THR A 152 10.19 40.07 -7.10
N ASP A 153 10.45 39.61 -5.87
CA ASP A 153 11.46 40.22 -5.01
C ASP A 153 12.69 39.30 -4.97
N ALA A 154 13.58 39.54 -5.93
CA ALA A 154 14.99 39.28 -5.72
C ALA A 154 15.53 40.46 -4.89
N SER A 155 15.86 40.20 -3.62
CA SER A 155 16.72 41.06 -2.78
C SER A 155 17.90 40.24 -2.29
#